data_AF-A0A2N9Y1X3-F1
#
_entry.id   AF-A0A2N9Y1X3-F1
#
_cell.length_a   1.000
_cell.length_b   1.000
_cell.length_c   1.000
_cell.angle_alpha   90.00
_cell.angle_beta   90.00
_cell.angle_gamma   90.00
#
_symmetry.space_group_name_H-M   'P 1'
#
loop_
_entity.id
_entity.type
_entity.pdbx_description
1 polymer ?
#
loop_
_entity_poly.entity_id
_entity_poly.type
_entity_poly.pdbx_seq_one_letter_code
_entity_poly.pdbx_strand_id
1 'polypeptide(L)'
;MKHHIKIIFLLSMCLCLEGCMDAAIRFWNGPGWISAAHKKASKECFDELQLTLPDPHYPPGSEASNEWLSKVYTPASLECMKRKGF
;
A
#
# COMPACT_ATOMS: atom_id res chain seq x y z
N MET A 1 -3.70 -22.93 -43.80
CA MET A 1 -3.85 -23.70 -42.53
C MET A 1 -2.58 -23.78 -41.69
N LYS A 2 -1.42 -24.18 -42.24
CA LYS A 2 -0.14 -24.32 -41.49
C LYS A 2 0.32 -23.03 -40.77
N HIS A 3 0.09 -21.86 -41.36
CA HIS A 3 0.45 -20.56 -40.76
C HIS A 3 -0.53 -20.10 -39.66
N HIS A 4 -1.82 -20.42 -39.78
CA HIS A 4 -2.81 -20.06 -38.75
C HIS A 4 -2.56 -20.81 -37.44
N ILE A 5 -2.16 -22.08 -37.50
CA ILE A 5 -1.80 -22.86 -36.31
C ILE A 5 -0.60 -22.22 -35.57
N LYS A 6 0.40 -21.73 -36.32
CA LYS A 6 1.55 -21.03 -35.73
C LYS A 6 1.15 -19.70 -35.07
N ILE A 7 0.25 -18.95 -35.71
CA ILE A 7 -0.26 -17.67 -35.19
C ILE A 7 -1.06 -17.88 -33.90
N ILE A 8 -1.96 -18.88 -33.88
CA ILE A 8 -2.76 -19.22 -32.69
C ILE A 8 -1.86 -19.66 -31.53
N PHE A 9 -0.83 -20.46 -31.82
CA PHE A 9 0.13 -20.89 -30.81
C PHE A 9 0.95 -19.73 -30.24
N LEU A 10 1.38 -18.79 -31.10
CA LEU A 10 2.06 -17.55 -30.68
C LEU A 10 1.17 -16.68 -29.80
N LEU A 11 -0.09 -16.45 -30.20
CA LEU A 11 -1.07 -15.69 -29.41
C LEU A 11 -1.33 -16.33 -28.04
N SER A 12 -1.48 -17.65 -27.99
CA SER A 12 -1.65 -18.39 -26.73
C SER A 12 -0.44 -18.21 -25.80
N MET A 13 0.79 -18.31 -26.31
CA MET A 13 1.99 -18.04 -25.52
C MET A 13 2.06 -16.61 -25.01
N CYS A 14 1.72 -15.61 -25.83
CA CYS A 14 1.70 -14.21 -25.41
C CYS A 14 0.70 -13.94 -24.28
N LEU A 15 -0.53 -14.48 -24.39
CA LEU A 15 -1.56 -14.33 -23.36
C LEU A 15 -1.17 -14.99 -22.03
N CYS A 16 -0.52 -16.16 -22.09
CA CYS A 16 0.01 -16.82 -20.89
C CYS A 16 1.15 -16.01 -20.24
N LEU A 17 2.03 -15.38 -21.04
CA LEU A 17 3.08 -14.50 -20.50
C LEU A 17 2.51 -13.25 -19.82
N GLU A 18 1.52 -12.60 -20.44
CA GLU A 18 0.86 -11.41 -19.88
C GLU A 18 0.14 -11.73 -18.57
N GLY A 19 -0.59 -12.85 -18.50
CA GLY A 19 -1.25 -13.31 -17.28
C GLY A 19 -0.27 -13.65 -16.15
N CYS A 20 0.85 -14.29 -16.48
CA CYS A 20 1.91 -14.60 -15.50
C CYS A 20 2.61 -13.34 -14.99
N MET A 21 2.81 -12.33 -15.83
CA MET A 21 3.35 -11.02 -15.44
C MET A 21 2.41 -10.30 -14.49
N ASP A 22 1.11 -10.24 -14.79
CA ASP A 22 0.11 -9.61 -13.91
C ASP A 22 0.02 -10.33 -12.55
N ALA A 23 0.04 -11.66 -12.55
CA ALA A 23 0.08 -12.46 -11.32
C ALA A 23 1.38 -12.24 -10.53
N ALA A 24 2.54 -12.15 -11.20
CA ALA A 24 3.83 -11.88 -10.56
C ALA A 24 3.89 -10.46 -9.98
N ILE A 25 3.34 -9.46 -10.67
CA ILE A 25 3.24 -8.07 -10.20
C ILE A 25 2.30 -8.01 -8.98
N ARG A 26 1.17 -8.71 -9.00
CA ARG A 26 0.25 -8.82 -7.86
C ARG A 26 0.90 -9.56 -6.69
N PHE A 27 1.65 -10.62 -6.95
CA PHE A 27 2.39 -11.35 -5.92
C PHE A 27 3.46 -10.47 -5.26
N TRP A 28 4.24 -9.73 -6.06
CA TRP A 28 5.31 -8.85 -5.57
C TRP A 28 4.81 -7.60 -4.84
N ASN A 29 3.62 -7.09 -5.17
CA ASN A 29 3.02 -5.94 -4.49
C ASN A 29 2.10 -6.33 -3.31
N GLY A 30 2.10 -7.61 -2.90
CA GLY A 30 1.16 -8.15 -1.91
C GLY A 30 -0.29 -8.08 -2.42
N PRO A 31 -1.32 -8.30 -1.57
CA PRO A 31 -2.72 -8.15 -2.00
C PRO A 31 -3.03 -6.76 -2.60
N GLY A 32 -2.10 -5.79 -2.50
CA GLY A 32 -1.95 -4.62 -3.38
C GLY A 32 -3.07 -3.59 -3.31
N TRP A 33 -4.19 -3.97 -2.72
CA TRP A 33 -5.41 -3.22 -2.60
C TRP A 33 -5.63 -2.98 -1.11
N ILE A 34 -4.97 -1.94 -0.60
CA ILE A 34 -5.50 -1.23 0.56
C ILE A 34 -6.92 -0.83 0.16
N SER A 35 -7.93 -1.33 0.89
CA SER A 35 -9.32 -1.03 0.56
C SER A 35 -9.55 0.49 0.58
N ALA A 36 -10.47 0.98 -0.25
CA ALA A 36 -10.80 2.41 -0.24
C ALA A 36 -11.21 2.88 1.17
N ALA A 37 -11.84 2.00 1.95
CA ALA A 37 -12.19 2.24 3.35
C ALA A 37 -10.94 2.38 4.25
N HIS A 38 -9.93 1.51 4.10
CA HIS A 38 -8.68 1.63 4.85
C HIS A 38 -7.93 2.92 4.46
N LYS A 39 -7.90 3.28 3.17
CA LYS A 39 -7.28 4.52 2.70
C LYS A 39 -7.99 5.75 3.29
N LYS A 40 -9.32 5.74 3.32
CA LYS A 40 -10.13 6.80 3.93
C LYS A 40 -9.87 6.90 5.44
N ALA A 41 -9.90 5.78 6.15
CA ALA A 41 -9.62 5.74 7.59
C ALA A 41 -8.21 6.25 7.92
N SER A 42 -7.20 5.83 7.15
CA SER A 42 -5.82 6.32 7.31
C SER A 42 -5.72 7.82 7.10
N LYS A 43 -6.42 8.37 6.10
CA LYS A 43 -6.46 9.82 5.88
C LYS A 43 -7.15 10.57 7.02
N GLU A 44 -8.32 10.10 7.48
CA GLU A 44 -9.03 10.71 8.59
C GLU A 44 -8.19 10.70 9.87
N CYS A 45 -7.51 9.58 10.16
CA CYS A 45 -6.62 9.48 11.29
C CYS A 45 -5.40 10.40 11.18
N PHE A 46 -4.82 10.55 9.98
CA PHE A 46 -3.76 11.52 9.75
C PHE A 46 -4.23 12.96 10.05
N ASP A 47 -5.38 13.35 9.49
CA ASP A 47 -5.94 14.68 9.67
C ASP A 47 -6.31 14.95 11.15
N GLU A 48 -6.81 13.95 11.89
CA GLU A 48 -7.08 14.04 13.34
C GLU A 48 -5.79 14.20 14.16
N LEU A 49 -4.75 13.42 13.85
CA LEU A 49 -3.50 13.44 14.58
C LEU A 49 -2.69 14.72 14.35
N GLN A 50 -2.77 15.31 13.15
CA GLN A 50 -2.16 16.61 12.89
C GLN A 50 -2.74 17.74 13.76
N LEU A 51 -4.01 17.63 14.19
CA LEU A 51 -4.67 18.63 15.03
C LEU A 51 -4.46 18.37 16.53
N THR A 52 -4.16 17.14 16.92
CA THR A 52 -4.13 16.71 18.33
C THR A 52 -2.73 16.50 18.88
N LEU A 53 -1.79 16.05 18.04
CA LEU A 53 -0.42 15.83 18.47
C LEU A 53 0.43 17.10 18.28
N PRO A 54 1.35 17.39 19.22
CA PRO A 54 2.27 18.50 19.07
C PRO A 54 3.21 18.24 17.89
N ASP A 55 3.48 19.27 17.07
CA ASP A 55 4.51 19.18 16.04
C ASP A 55 5.88 19.01 16.70
N PRO A 56 6.60 17.89 16.45
CA PRO A 56 7.89 17.64 17.06
C PRO A 56 8.97 18.66 16.66
N HIS A 57 8.80 19.42 15.57
CA HIS A 57 9.82 20.33 15.01
C HIS A 57 11.24 19.73 14.90
N TYR A 58 11.35 18.40 14.85
CA TYR A 58 12.63 17.72 14.74
C TYR A 58 13.06 17.61 13.27
N PRO A 59 14.37 17.65 12.97
CA PRO A 59 14.86 17.35 11.64
C PRO A 59 14.37 15.97 11.17
N PRO A 60 13.83 15.84 9.96
CA PRO A 60 13.38 14.55 9.44
C PRO A 60 14.50 13.49 9.50
N GLY A 61 14.19 12.32 10.04
CA GLY A 61 15.13 11.20 10.15
C GLY A 61 16.13 11.32 11.32
N SER A 62 16.08 12.40 12.11
CA SER A 62 16.83 12.47 13.38
C SER A 62 16.33 11.41 14.37
N GLU A 63 17.18 11.06 15.33
CA GLU A 63 16.84 10.13 16.41
C GLU A 63 15.60 10.60 17.18
N ALA A 64 15.54 11.89 17.55
CA ALA A 64 14.39 12.50 18.19
C ALA A 64 13.11 12.43 17.33
N SER A 65 13.21 12.65 16.00
CA SER A 65 12.07 12.48 15.09
C SER A 65 11.59 11.03 15.05
N ASN A 66 12.49 10.06 15.00
CA ASN A 66 12.14 8.64 14.95
C ASN A 66 11.57 8.15 16.29
N GLU A 67 12.10 8.66 17.40
CA GLU A 67 11.63 8.37 18.74
C GLU A 67 10.22 8.93 18.95
N TRP A 68 9.97 10.18 18.55
CA TRP A 68 8.63 10.76 18.58
C TRP A 68 7.66 9.98 17.68
N LEU A 69 8.09 9.61 16.46
CA LEU A 69 7.27 8.81 15.55
C LEU A 69 6.89 7.46 16.17
N SER A 70 7.83 6.77 16.80
CA SER A 70 7.61 5.43 17.37
C SER A 70 6.85 5.45 18.70
N LYS A 71 7.06 6.46 19.55
CA LYS A 71 6.46 6.52 20.90
C LYS A 71 5.15 7.31 20.94
N VAL A 72 4.96 8.28 20.05
CA VAL A 72 3.81 9.19 20.09
C VAL A 72 2.91 8.96 18.88
N TYR A 73 3.43 9.18 17.67
CA TYR A 73 2.60 9.18 16.47
C TYR A 73 2.09 7.79 16.08
N THR A 74 2.96 6.79 16.06
CA THR A 74 2.61 5.41 15.64
C THR A 74 1.56 4.79 16.56
N PRO A 75 1.69 4.82 17.90
CA PRO A 75 0.66 4.29 18.79
C PRO A 75 -0.67 5.02 18.65
N ALA A 76 -0.66 6.35 18.51
CA ALA A 76 -1.88 7.14 18.34
C ALA A 76 -2.58 6.84 16.99
N SER A 77 -1.80 6.64 15.93
CA SER A 77 -2.30 6.21 14.61
C SER A 77 -2.94 4.83 14.66
N LEU A 78 -2.31 3.88 15.35
CA LEU A 78 -2.86 2.53 15.52
C LEU A 78 -4.17 2.54 16.31
N GLU A 79 -4.26 3.28 17.42
CA GLU A 79 -5.51 3.43 18.18
C GLU A 79 -6.61 4.10 17.34
N CYS A 80 -6.26 5.11 16.53
CA CYS A 80 -7.21 5.72 15.61
C CYS A 80 -7.74 4.73 14.57
N MET A 81 -6.85 3.98 13.91
CA MET A 81 -7.22 2.97 12.92
C MET A 81 -8.12 1.88 13.53
N LYS A 82 -7.80 1.45 14.76
CA LYS A 82 -8.60 0.48 15.51
C LYS A 82 -10.01 0.98 15.79
N ARG A 83 -10.19 2.25 16.16
CA ARG A 83 -11.51 2.89 16.32
C ARG A 83 -12.31 2.93 15.01
N LYS A 84 -11.62 2.93 13.86
CA LYS A 84 -12.22 2.90 12.51
C LYS A 84 -12.43 1.46 11.99
N GLY A 85 -12.03 0.44 12.74
CA GLY A 85 -12.21 -0.97 12.40
C GLY A 85 -11.09 -1.59 11.57
N PHE A 86 -9.89 -1.01 11.60
CA PHE A 86 -8.68 -1.51 10.92
C PHE A 86 -7.56 -1.83 11.90
#